data_AF-A0A383BH84-F1
#
_entry.id   AF-A0A383BH84-F1
#
_cell.length_a   1.000
_cell.length_b   1.000
_cell.length_c   1.000
_cell.angle_alpha   90.00
_cell.angle_beta   90.00
_cell.angle_gamma   90.00
#
_symmetry.space_group_name_H-M   'P 1'
#
loop_
_entity.id
_entity.type
_entity.pdbx_description
1 polymer ?
#
loop_
_entity_poly.entity_id
_entity_poly.type
_entity_poly.pdbx_seq_one_letter_code
_entity_poly.pdbx_strand_id
1 'polypeptide(L)'
;MHLKHYKLQFLFTIIFPLFIIAQNEVCFEIEPNPNPLDLALSSFSKYVNVLDCFHIYAESSISDAKVLHAASVAAELLDNNEDGIVDDPLLEAELQSAEAMMPLFSSEWSPAMDDVWDYYDGCVSAALFNNEIDPSQPGHWGDDASVEEILHTINACGHVEIYPGTFSLWPNSSLMSDAMDIARGGQFINIPNQYPEEAWYHYDDWTCDYECMAIEY
;
A
#
# COMPACT_ATOMS: atom_id res chain seq x y z
N MET A 1 -40.15 -24.18 -69.70
CA MET A 1 -38.96 -24.13 -68.83
C MET A 1 -39.42 -23.69 -67.45
N HIS A 2 -39.62 -24.63 -66.52
CA HIS A 2 -40.15 -24.35 -65.18
C HIS A 2 -39.03 -23.83 -64.26
N LEU A 3 -39.12 -22.57 -63.80
CA LEU A 3 -38.24 -22.05 -62.76
C LEU A 3 -38.70 -22.57 -61.38
N LYS A 4 -37.85 -23.34 -60.70
CA LYS A 4 -38.00 -23.63 -59.27
C LYS A 4 -37.42 -22.46 -58.46
N HIS A 5 -38.22 -21.83 -57.61
CA HIS A 5 -37.73 -20.88 -56.62
C HIS A 5 -37.26 -21.63 -55.37
N TYR A 6 -35.97 -21.53 -55.08
CA TYR A 6 -35.41 -21.97 -53.79
C TYR A 6 -35.47 -20.79 -52.83
N LYS A 7 -36.22 -20.92 -51.72
CA LYS A 7 -36.19 -19.96 -50.62
C LYS A 7 -34.93 -20.23 -49.79
N LEU A 8 -34.00 -19.29 -49.79
CA LEU A 8 -32.85 -19.27 -48.89
C LEU A 8 -33.33 -18.77 -47.52
N GLN A 9 -33.36 -19.63 -46.51
CA GLN A 9 -33.65 -19.22 -45.13
C GLN A 9 -32.38 -18.61 -44.52
N PHE A 10 -32.43 -17.31 -44.24
CA PHE A 10 -31.40 -16.64 -43.45
C PHE A 10 -31.63 -16.96 -41.96
N LEU A 11 -30.68 -17.66 -41.34
CA LEU A 11 -30.62 -17.84 -39.90
C LEU A 11 -29.91 -16.62 -39.30
N PHE A 12 -30.63 -15.79 -38.55
CA PHE A 12 -30.04 -14.69 -37.79
C PHE A 12 -29.54 -15.24 -36.44
N THR A 13 -28.23 -15.45 -36.31
CA THR A 13 -27.60 -15.74 -35.01
C THR A 13 -27.43 -14.43 -34.25
N ILE A 14 -28.27 -14.21 -33.24
CA ILE A 14 -28.13 -13.09 -32.30
C ILE A 14 -27.01 -13.45 -31.33
N ILE A 15 -25.87 -12.78 -31.45
CA ILE A 15 -24.79 -12.84 -30.46
C ILE A 15 -25.16 -11.84 -29.37
N PHE A 16 -25.60 -12.35 -28.21
CA PHE A 16 -25.77 -11.52 -27.02
C PHE A 16 -24.38 -11.20 -26.46
N PRO A 17 -24.01 -9.93 -26.27
CA PRO A 17 -22.82 -9.61 -25.52
C PRO A 17 -23.07 -10.01 -24.07
N LEU A 18 -22.30 -11.00 -23.58
CA LEU A 18 -22.14 -11.26 -22.16
C LEU A 18 -21.36 -10.07 -21.59
N PHE A 19 -22.08 -9.09 -21.05
CA PHE A 19 -21.50 -8.16 -20.10
C PHE A 19 -21.24 -8.95 -18.82
N ILE A 20 -20.00 -9.43 -18.67
CA ILE A 20 -19.50 -9.84 -17.37
C ILE A 20 -19.32 -8.52 -16.62
N ILE A 21 -20.26 -8.23 -15.71
CA ILE A 21 -20.03 -7.21 -14.69
C ILE A 21 -19.02 -7.87 -13.75
N ALA A 22 -17.80 -7.35 -13.67
CA ALA A 22 -16.91 -7.66 -12.57
C ALA A 22 -17.64 -7.21 -11.31
N GLN A 23 -18.13 -8.18 -10.53
CA GLN A 23 -18.72 -7.99 -9.22
C GLN A 23 -17.77 -8.67 -8.25
N ASN A 24 -16.74 -7.94 -7.84
CA ASN A 24 -16.08 -8.10 -6.56
C ASN A 24 -15.53 -6.72 -6.19
N GLU A 25 -16.41 -5.72 -6.08
CA GLU A 25 -16.06 -4.62 -5.18
C GLU A 25 -16.00 -5.25 -3.79
N VAL A 26 -14.80 -5.53 -3.29
CA VAL A 26 -14.57 -5.75 -1.87
C VAL A 26 -14.89 -4.42 -1.20
N CYS A 27 -16.16 -4.24 -0.80
CA CYS A 27 -16.56 -3.08 -0.03
C CYS A 27 -16.11 -3.30 1.41
N PHE A 28 -15.00 -2.68 1.81
CA PHE A 28 -14.61 -2.64 3.21
C PHE A 28 -15.70 -1.96 4.05
N GLU A 29 -15.95 -2.51 5.24
CA GLU A 29 -16.76 -1.86 6.26
C GLU A 29 -15.83 -1.32 7.36
N ILE A 30 -16.07 -0.09 7.79
CA ILE A 30 -15.36 0.47 8.94
C ILE A 30 -15.99 -0.11 10.20
N GLU A 31 -15.17 -0.79 10.98
CA GLU A 31 -15.53 -1.36 12.26
C GLU A 31 -15.05 -0.48 13.42
N PRO A 32 -15.64 -0.63 14.62
CA PRO A 32 -15.05 -0.11 15.84
C PRO A 32 -13.67 -0.73 16.10
N ASN A 33 -12.75 0.05 16.69
CA ASN A 33 -11.46 -0.45 17.13
C ASN A 33 -11.60 -1.72 18.00
N PRO A 34 -11.01 -2.88 17.60
CA PRO A 34 -11.09 -4.13 18.35
C PRO A 34 -10.25 -4.12 19.64
N ASN A 35 -9.28 -3.22 19.75
CA ASN A 35 -8.32 -3.13 20.85
C ASN A 35 -8.36 -1.77 21.58
N PRO A 36 -9.52 -1.29 22.07
CA PRO A 36 -9.67 0.07 22.60
C PRO A 36 -9.00 0.29 23.96
N LEU A 37 -8.50 -0.77 24.60
CA LEU A 37 -7.79 -0.73 25.88
C LEU A 37 -6.27 -0.85 25.73
N ASP A 38 -5.80 -1.11 24.52
CA ASP A 38 -4.38 -1.07 24.20
C ASP A 38 -3.90 0.39 24.23
N LEU A 39 -2.75 0.65 24.86
CA LEU A 39 -2.24 2.01 24.99
C LEU A 39 -1.94 2.62 23.62
N ALA A 40 -1.33 1.86 22.73
CA ALA A 40 -1.01 2.30 21.37
C ALA A 40 -2.27 2.59 20.56
N LEU A 41 -3.32 1.80 20.76
CA LEU A 41 -4.49 1.82 19.87
C LEU A 41 -5.69 2.60 20.43
N SER A 42 -5.66 3.01 21.71
CA SER A 42 -6.81 3.59 22.41
C SER A 42 -7.35 4.90 21.79
N SER A 43 -6.52 5.61 21.03
CA SER A 43 -6.88 6.85 20.34
C SER A 43 -7.62 6.62 19.01
N PHE A 44 -7.61 5.39 18.48
CA PHE A 44 -8.33 5.03 17.27
C PHE A 44 -9.76 4.60 17.54
N SER A 45 -10.66 5.08 16.68
CA SER A 45 -12.10 4.76 16.77
C SER A 45 -12.61 3.96 15.57
N LYS A 46 -11.83 3.95 14.49
CA LYS A 46 -12.15 3.32 13.21
C LYS A 46 -11.10 2.28 12.91
N TYR A 47 -11.54 1.15 12.39
CA TYR A 47 -10.71 0.02 12.05
C TYR A 47 -11.19 -0.63 10.75
N VAL A 48 -10.25 -1.12 9.94
CA VAL A 48 -10.52 -2.00 8.81
C VAL A 48 -9.48 -3.13 8.82
N ASN A 49 -9.93 -4.37 8.64
CA ASN A 49 -9.07 -5.52 8.41
C ASN A 49 -9.00 -5.79 6.89
N VAL A 50 -7.85 -5.54 6.28
CA VAL A 50 -7.65 -5.71 4.84
C VAL A 50 -7.12 -7.13 4.59
N LEU A 51 -7.92 -7.93 3.86
CA LEU A 51 -7.58 -9.30 3.43
C LEU A 51 -7.02 -10.19 4.57
N ASP A 52 -7.54 -10.01 5.79
CA ASP A 52 -7.15 -10.75 7.00
C ASP A 52 -5.66 -10.71 7.39
N CYS A 53 -4.87 -9.80 6.80
CA CYS A 53 -3.41 -9.72 7.04
C CYS A 53 -2.85 -8.31 7.26
N PHE A 54 -3.63 -7.25 6.99
CA PHE A 54 -3.14 -5.88 7.13
C PHE A 54 -4.18 -4.98 7.81
N HIS A 55 -3.77 -4.30 8.87
CA HIS A 55 -4.68 -3.51 9.69
C HIS A 55 -4.64 -2.03 9.33
N ILE A 56 -5.80 -1.38 9.31
CA ILE A 56 -5.90 0.09 9.22
C ILE A 56 -6.59 0.61 10.47
N TYR A 57 -5.90 1.48 11.19
CA TYR A 57 -6.43 2.17 12.36
C TYR A 57 -6.51 3.66 12.09
N ALA A 58 -7.65 4.29 12.40
CA ALA A 58 -7.84 5.71 12.13
C ALA A 58 -8.49 6.48 13.28
N GLU A 59 -7.99 7.70 13.49
CA GLU A 59 -8.57 8.63 14.45
C GLU A 59 -9.98 9.04 14.02
N SER A 60 -10.83 9.41 14.98
CA SER A 60 -12.23 9.78 14.72
C SER A 60 -12.42 10.97 13.77
N SER A 61 -11.42 11.84 13.66
CA SER A 61 -11.42 13.04 12.83
C SER A 61 -11.17 12.76 11.34
N ILE A 62 -10.65 11.58 11.00
CA ILE A 62 -10.42 11.14 9.62
C ILE A 62 -11.77 10.77 9.00
N SER A 63 -12.05 11.21 7.76
CA SER A 63 -13.33 10.89 7.13
C SER A 63 -13.40 9.41 6.71
N ASP A 64 -14.60 8.84 6.69
CA ASP A 64 -14.79 7.43 6.28
C ASP A 64 -14.26 7.18 4.86
N ALA A 65 -14.45 8.14 3.96
CA ALA A 65 -13.93 8.06 2.59
C ALA A 65 -12.40 7.92 2.55
N LYS A 66 -11.67 8.57 3.46
CA LYS A 66 -10.20 8.46 3.53
C LYS A 66 -9.75 7.14 4.14
N VAL A 67 -10.46 6.65 5.15
CA VAL A 67 -10.19 5.33 5.75
C VAL A 67 -10.42 4.22 4.72
N LEU A 68 -11.54 4.28 4.00
CA LEU A 68 -11.86 3.31 2.94
C LEU A 68 -10.89 3.42 1.76
N HIS A 69 -10.45 4.63 1.41
CA HIS A 69 -9.44 4.83 0.37
C HIS A 69 -8.12 4.14 0.72
N ALA A 70 -7.60 4.34 1.94
CA ALA A 70 -6.41 3.65 2.41
C ALA A 70 -6.60 2.11 2.39
N ALA A 71 -7.77 1.61 2.79
CA ALA A 71 -8.09 0.19 2.75
C ALA A 71 -8.09 -0.37 1.32
N SER A 72 -8.70 0.35 0.39
CA SER A 72 -8.67 0.00 -1.03
C SER A 72 -7.25 -0.02 -1.60
N VAL A 73 -6.42 0.98 -1.29
CA VAL A 73 -5.02 1.02 -1.74
C VAL A 73 -4.23 -0.18 -1.22
N ALA A 74 -4.37 -0.53 0.07
CA ALA A 74 -3.73 -1.72 0.63
C ALA A 74 -4.20 -3.01 -0.07
N ALA A 75 -5.49 -3.14 -0.36
CA ALA A 75 -6.03 -4.30 -1.07
C ALA A 75 -5.48 -4.41 -2.50
N GLU A 76 -5.47 -3.32 -3.27
CA GLU A 76 -4.95 -3.29 -4.65
C GLU A 76 -3.45 -3.60 -4.75
N LEU A 77 -2.68 -3.26 -3.70
CA LEU A 77 -1.26 -3.58 -3.62
C LEU A 77 -1.01 -5.06 -3.26
N LEU A 78 -1.93 -5.70 -2.53
CA LEU A 78 -1.80 -7.08 -2.05
C LEU A 78 -2.49 -8.11 -2.97
N ASP A 79 -3.58 -7.73 -3.63
CA ASP A 79 -4.39 -8.52 -4.55
C ASP A 79 -4.57 -7.72 -5.84
N ASN A 80 -3.57 -7.76 -6.71
CA ASN A 80 -3.55 -7.01 -7.95
C ASN A 80 -4.55 -7.55 -8.99
N ASN A 81 -5.01 -8.79 -8.81
CA ASN A 81 -5.90 -9.46 -9.74
C ASN A 81 -7.39 -9.35 -9.33
N GLU A 82 -7.67 -8.77 -8.16
CA GLU A 82 -8.98 -8.47 -7.58
C GLU A 82 -9.88 -9.72 -7.36
N ASP A 83 -9.29 -10.88 -7.08
CA ASP A 83 -10.05 -12.10 -6.79
C ASP A 83 -10.40 -12.29 -5.30
N GLY A 84 -9.95 -11.36 -4.45
CA GLY A 84 -10.13 -11.34 -3.01
C GLY A 84 -9.10 -12.18 -2.25
N ILE A 85 -8.01 -12.59 -2.91
CA ILE A 85 -6.93 -13.41 -2.33
C ILE A 85 -5.61 -12.67 -2.52
N VAL A 86 -4.81 -12.57 -1.46
CA VAL A 86 -3.46 -11.99 -1.56
C VAL A 86 -2.61 -12.78 -2.57
N ASP A 87 -1.98 -12.08 -3.51
CA ASP A 87 -1.23 -12.67 -4.62
C ASP A 87 -0.01 -13.48 -4.16
N ASP A 88 0.63 -13.04 -3.06
CA ASP A 88 1.76 -13.73 -2.42
C ASP A 88 1.36 -14.26 -1.03
N PRO A 89 1.09 -15.57 -0.89
CA PRO A 89 0.73 -16.17 0.39
C PRO A 89 1.83 -16.11 1.47
N LEU A 90 3.10 -15.94 1.10
CA LEU A 90 4.17 -15.74 2.08
C LEU A 90 4.10 -14.33 2.66
N LEU A 91 3.76 -13.34 1.83
CA LEU A 91 3.55 -11.96 2.27
C LEU A 91 2.32 -11.86 3.18
N GLU A 92 1.21 -12.48 2.79
CA GLU A 92 0.00 -12.56 3.62
C GLU A 92 0.31 -13.09 5.03
N ALA A 93 1.04 -14.22 5.10
CA ALA A 93 1.39 -14.86 6.37
C ALA A 93 2.34 -14.00 7.22
N GLU A 94 3.30 -13.31 6.59
CA GLU A 94 4.23 -12.44 7.29
C GLU A 94 3.52 -11.21 7.85
N LEU A 95 2.74 -10.50 7.03
CA LEU A 95 2.00 -9.30 7.48
C LEU A 95 1.04 -9.62 8.61
N GLN A 96 0.34 -10.77 8.54
CA GLN A 96 -0.50 -11.26 9.63
C GLN A 96 0.31 -11.57 10.89
N SER A 97 1.45 -12.24 10.77
CA SER A 97 2.30 -12.60 11.91
C SER A 97 2.97 -11.38 12.55
N ALA A 98 3.29 -10.37 11.76
CA ALA A 98 3.90 -9.12 12.19
C ALA A 98 2.88 -8.15 12.79
N GLU A 99 1.58 -8.47 12.73
CA GLU A 99 0.49 -7.54 13.04
C GLU A 99 0.69 -6.21 12.31
N ALA A 100 1.00 -6.28 11.00
CA ALA A 100 1.33 -5.10 10.22
C ALA A 100 0.14 -4.13 10.13
N MET A 101 0.38 -2.84 10.38
CA MET A 101 -0.70 -1.85 10.34
C MET A 101 -0.29 -0.48 9.79
N MET A 102 -1.24 0.19 9.15
CA MET A 102 -1.15 1.58 8.70
C MET A 102 -2.01 2.48 9.60
N PRO A 103 -1.40 3.38 10.40
CA PRO A 103 -2.13 4.34 11.19
C PRO A 103 -2.46 5.59 10.38
N LEU A 104 -3.72 6.04 10.50
CA LEU A 104 -4.19 7.31 9.93
C LEU A 104 -4.36 8.31 11.08
N PHE A 105 -3.40 9.22 11.16
CA PHE A 105 -3.35 10.26 12.17
C PHE A 105 -3.97 11.58 11.68
N SER A 106 -4.53 12.33 12.62
CA SER A 106 -5.12 13.63 12.39
C SER A 106 -4.10 14.67 11.93
N SER A 107 -2.86 14.57 12.41
CA SER A 107 -1.70 15.37 12.01
C SER A 107 -0.40 14.70 12.48
N GLU A 108 0.72 15.17 11.92
CA GLU A 108 2.04 14.98 12.51
C GLU A 108 2.03 15.47 13.97
N TRP A 109 2.66 14.73 14.89
CA TRP A 109 2.70 15.03 16.33
C TRP A 109 1.35 14.91 17.07
N SER A 110 0.39 14.15 16.54
CA SER A 110 -0.81 13.81 17.29
C SER A 110 -0.46 12.94 18.50
N PRO A 111 -1.18 13.04 19.64
CA PRO A 111 -0.96 12.13 20.77
C PRO A 111 -1.12 10.66 20.40
N ALA A 112 -1.98 10.35 19.43
CA ALA A 112 -2.14 9.00 18.90
C ALA A 112 -0.84 8.49 18.26
N MET A 113 -0.10 9.35 17.55
CA MET A 113 1.18 8.99 16.95
C MET A 113 2.25 8.67 18.01
N ASP A 114 2.34 9.52 19.04
CA ASP A 114 3.24 9.27 20.18
C ASP A 114 2.90 7.92 20.83
N ASP A 115 1.61 7.65 21.09
CA ASP A 115 1.15 6.41 21.71
C ASP A 115 1.51 5.18 20.86
N VAL A 116 1.30 5.21 19.54
CA VAL A 116 1.66 4.07 18.69
C VAL A 116 3.17 3.87 18.67
N TRP A 117 3.98 4.93 18.56
CA TRP A 117 5.43 4.80 18.40
C TRP A 117 6.10 4.39 19.72
N ASP A 118 5.49 4.72 20.86
CA ASP A 118 5.97 4.32 22.19
C ASP A 118 5.54 2.91 22.61
N TYR A 119 4.36 2.44 22.17
CA TYR A 119 3.70 1.27 22.78
C TYR A 119 3.27 0.15 21.82
N TYR A 120 3.26 0.35 20.50
CA TYR A 120 2.82 -0.71 19.59
C TYR A 120 3.91 -1.76 19.38
N ASP A 121 3.58 -3.02 19.67
CA ASP A 121 4.50 -4.15 19.55
C ASP A 121 4.48 -4.81 18.16
N GLY A 122 3.47 -4.51 17.33
CA GLY A 122 3.37 -4.96 15.94
C GLY A 122 4.19 -4.12 14.98
N CYS A 123 4.15 -4.45 13.69
CA CYS A 123 4.96 -3.77 12.69
C CYS A 123 4.28 -2.53 12.10
N VAL A 124 5.02 -1.43 12.10
CA VAL A 124 4.68 -0.15 11.49
C VAL A 124 5.94 0.43 10.91
N SER A 125 5.90 0.88 9.66
CA SER A 125 7.06 1.51 9.02
C SER A 125 6.78 2.93 8.53
N ALA A 126 5.52 3.32 8.46
CA ALA A 126 5.08 4.59 7.93
C ALA A 126 3.77 5.04 8.61
N ALA A 127 3.41 6.29 8.38
CA ALA A 127 2.17 6.88 8.88
C ALA A 127 1.50 7.69 7.78
N LEU A 128 0.17 7.70 7.77
CA LEU A 128 -0.60 8.59 6.91
C LEU A 128 -1.22 9.73 7.72
N PHE A 129 -0.95 10.97 7.32
CA PHE A 129 -1.60 12.12 7.93
C PHE A 129 -2.85 12.52 7.16
N ASN A 130 -3.86 13.01 7.87
CA ASN A 130 -5.15 13.37 7.28
C ASN A 130 -5.02 14.28 6.05
N ASN A 131 -4.08 15.21 6.04
CA ASN A 131 -3.85 16.15 4.93
C ASN A 131 -3.20 15.51 3.69
N GLU A 132 -2.72 14.29 3.76
CA GLU A 132 -1.99 13.57 2.69
C GLU A 132 -2.82 12.45 2.06
N ILE A 133 -4.09 12.32 2.46
CA ILE A 133 -5.00 11.33 1.90
C ILE A 133 -6.01 12.08 1.01
N ASP A 134 -5.87 11.93 -0.30
CA ASP A 134 -6.81 12.46 -1.30
C ASP A 134 -7.40 11.35 -2.17
N PRO A 135 -8.58 10.82 -1.81
CA PRO A 135 -9.26 9.79 -2.61
C PRO A 135 -9.60 10.20 -4.04
N SER A 136 -9.51 11.50 -4.38
CA SER A 136 -9.78 11.99 -5.74
C SER A 136 -8.55 11.99 -6.65
N GLN A 137 -7.35 11.79 -6.09
CA GLN A 137 -6.07 11.73 -6.82
C GLN A 137 -5.21 10.53 -6.38
N PRO A 138 -5.70 9.27 -6.48
CA PRO A 138 -4.96 8.11 -5.98
C PRO A 138 -3.52 8.03 -6.48
N GLY A 139 -2.56 8.01 -5.55
CA GLY A 139 -1.12 7.90 -5.85
C GLY A 139 -0.51 9.09 -6.61
N HIS A 140 -1.22 10.21 -6.70
CA HIS A 140 -0.64 11.42 -7.30
C HIS A 140 0.32 12.06 -6.30
N TRP A 141 1.59 12.13 -6.69
CA TRP A 141 2.68 12.67 -5.88
C TRP A 141 2.34 14.06 -5.30
N GLY A 142 2.39 14.17 -3.97
CA GLY A 142 2.13 15.39 -3.22
C GLY A 142 0.64 15.68 -2.93
N ASP A 143 -0.30 14.96 -3.54
CA ASP A 143 -1.73 15.07 -3.23
C ASP A 143 -2.22 13.87 -2.38
N ASP A 144 -1.77 12.65 -2.72
CA ASP A 144 -2.15 11.42 -2.04
C ASP A 144 -0.93 10.52 -1.77
N ALA A 145 -0.47 10.50 -0.52
CA ALA A 145 0.64 9.67 -0.07
C ALA A 145 0.20 8.23 0.26
N SER A 146 -1.09 7.89 0.16
CA SER A 146 -1.59 6.58 0.59
C SER A 146 -0.92 5.41 -0.12
N VAL A 147 -0.64 5.52 -1.43
CA VAL A 147 0.07 4.48 -2.18
C VAL A 147 1.49 4.27 -1.67
N GLU A 148 2.20 5.37 -1.43
CA GLU A 148 3.60 5.37 -0.97
C GLU A 148 3.72 4.79 0.44
N GLU A 149 3.00 5.34 1.42
CA GLU A 149 3.17 4.94 2.82
C GLU A 149 2.67 3.52 3.10
N ILE A 150 1.61 3.10 2.41
CA ILE A 150 1.14 1.71 2.51
C ILE A 150 2.16 0.77 1.87
N LEU A 151 2.74 1.14 0.73
CA LEU A 151 3.80 0.35 0.10
C LEU A 151 5.05 0.27 0.98
N HIS A 152 5.47 1.37 1.62
CA HIS A 152 6.55 1.38 2.61
C HIS A 152 6.29 0.36 3.72
N THR A 153 5.08 0.37 4.28
CA THR A 153 4.70 -0.57 5.35
C THR A 153 4.69 -2.02 4.88
N ILE A 154 4.10 -2.32 3.72
CA ILE A 154 4.11 -3.68 3.15
C ILE A 154 5.55 -4.16 2.89
N ASN A 155 6.40 -3.28 2.35
CA ASN A 155 7.79 -3.61 2.06
C ASN A 155 8.58 -3.90 3.34
N ALA A 156 8.54 -2.99 4.30
CA ALA A 156 9.31 -3.10 5.54
C ALA A 156 8.80 -4.22 6.45
N CYS A 157 7.49 -4.36 6.61
CA CYS A 157 6.89 -5.37 7.49
C CYS A 157 6.74 -6.75 6.86
N GLY A 158 6.90 -6.85 5.53
CA GLY A 158 6.71 -8.09 4.79
C GLY A 158 7.93 -8.43 3.94
N HIS A 159 8.11 -7.74 2.81
CA HIS A 159 9.11 -8.10 1.81
C HIS A 159 10.57 -8.12 2.32
N VAL A 160 10.94 -7.24 3.24
CA VAL A 160 12.26 -7.23 3.88
C VAL A 160 12.52 -8.55 4.62
N GLU A 161 11.50 -9.08 5.31
CA GLU A 161 11.61 -10.30 6.10
C GLU A 161 11.57 -11.57 5.22
N ILE A 162 10.64 -11.65 4.27
CA ILE A 162 10.47 -12.86 3.45
C ILE A 162 11.43 -12.94 2.25
N TYR A 163 11.89 -11.80 1.73
CA TYR A 163 12.77 -11.70 0.57
C TYR A 163 13.97 -10.76 0.81
N PRO A 164 14.80 -10.98 1.85
CA PRO A 164 15.87 -10.05 2.23
C PRO A 164 16.94 -9.89 1.15
N GLY A 165 17.19 -10.92 0.34
CA GLY A 165 18.13 -10.81 -0.80
C GLY A 165 17.66 -9.84 -1.90
N THR A 166 16.37 -9.50 -1.93
CA THR A 166 15.80 -8.52 -2.86
C THR A 166 15.59 -7.17 -2.20
N PHE A 167 15.06 -7.13 -0.96
CA PHE A 167 14.55 -5.91 -0.33
C PHE A 167 15.29 -5.42 0.92
N SER A 168 16.29 -6.14 1.44
CA SER A 168 16.98 -5.68 2.66
C SER A 168 17.56 -4.26 2.48
N LEU A 169 17.40 -3.43 3.52
CA LEU A 169 17.69 -2.00 3.48
C LEU A 169 19.15 -1.64 3.83
N TRP A 170 19.94 -2.61 4.27
CA TRP A 170 21.35 -2.38 4.61
C TRP A 170 22.21 -2.16 3.36
N PRO A 171 23.34 -1.44 3.47
CA PRO A 171 24.26 -1.28 2.34
C PRO A 171 24.81 -2.62 1.83
N ASN A 172 24.71 -2.86 0.52
CA ASN A 172 25.17 -4.09 -0.17
C ASN A 172 24.49 -5.38 0.31
N SER A 173 23.27 -5.31 0.85
CA SER A 173 22.55 -6.49 1.35
C SER A 173 21.56 -7.08 0.36
N SER A 174 21.12 -6.31 -0.63
CA SER A 174 20.01 -6.68 -1.51
C SER A 174 20.09 -6.07 -2.91
N LEU A 175 19.29 -6.63 -3.82
CA LEU A 175 19.08 -6.05 -5.16
C LEU A 175 18.58 -4.60 -5.10
N MET A 176 17.74 -4.26 -4.10
CA MET A 176 17.26 -2.90 -3.90
C MET A 176 18.39 -1.95 -3.51
N SER A 177 19.23 -2.33 -2.53
CA SER A 177 20.36 -1.53 -2.08
C SER A 177 21.37 -1.26 -3.21
N ASP A 178 21.62 -2.27 -4.05
CA ASP A 178 22.48 -2.15 -5.25
C ASP A 178 21.85 -1.21 -6.29
N ALA A 179 20.54 -1.31 -6.52
CA ALA A 179 19.82 -0.48 -7.47
C ALA A 179 19.78 1.00 -7.02
N MET A 180 19.54 1.26 -5.73
CA MET A 180 19.60 2.60 -5.17
C MET A 180 20.99 3.20 -5.32
N ASP A 181 22.06 2.45 -5.01
CA ASP A 181 23.43 2.94 -5.17
C ASP A 181 23.76 3.29 -6.63
N ILE A 182 23.25 2.52 -7.59
CA ILE A 182 23.36 2.86 -9.02
C ILE A 182 22.59 4.15 -9.34
N ALA A 183 21.35 4.28 -8.85
CA ALA A 183 20.49 5.43 -9.10
C ALA A 183 21.04 6.75 -8.55
N ARG A 184 21.83 6.66 -7.47
CA ARG A 184 22.54 7.80 -6.86
C ARG A 184 23.90 8.08 -7.50
N GLY A 185 24.33 7.28 -8.47
CA GLY A 185 25.66 7.37 -9.10
C GLY A 185 26.81 6.90 -8.21
N GLY A 186 26.52 6.14 -7.16
CA GLY A 186 27.47 5.59 -6.20
C GLY A 186 26.84 5.29 -4.84
N GLN A 187 27.60 4.63 -3.96
CA GLN A 187 27.16 4.35 -2.59
C GLN A 187 27.38 5.56 -1.67
N PHE A 188 26.29 6.03 -1.06
CA PHE A 188 26.30 7.13 -0.09
C PHE A 188 25.60 6.69 1.19
N ILE A 189 26.36 6.55 2.28
CA ILE A 189 25.81 6.21 3.60
C ILE A 189 25.02 7.38 4.19
N ASN A 190 25.49 8.61 3.95
CA ASN A 190 24.80 9.85 4.30
C ASN A 190 24.56 10.65 3.03
N ILE A 191 23.56 11.53 3.05
CA ILE A 191 23.27 12.44 1.95
C ILE A 191 24.52 13.27 1.58
N PRO A 192 24.99 13.22 0.31
CA PRO A 192 26.13 14.00 -0.13
C PRO A 192 25.74 15.48 -0.32
N ASN A 193 26.72 16.38 -0.24
CA ASN A 193 26.49 17.80 -0.57
C ASN A 193 25.98 18.00 -2.02
N GLN A 194 26.34 17.08 -2.92
CA GLN A 194 25.91 17.08 -4.31
C GLN A 194 26.00 15.65 -4.85
N TYR A 195 24.92 15.17 -5.44
CA TYR A 195 24.91 13.93 -6.19
C TYR A 195 25.60 14.09 -7.55
N PRO A 196 26.16 13.01 -8.13
CA PRO A 196 26.65 12.98 -9.52
C PRO A 196 25.60 13.50 -10.52
N GLU A 197 26.04 14.11 -11.62
CA GLU A 197 25.13 14.70 -12.63
C GLU A 197 24.25 13.64 -13.31
N GLU A 198 24.73 12.39 -13.38
CA GLU A 198 24.05 11.24 -13.93
C GLU A 198 23.06 10.57 -12.98
N ALA A 199 23.02 10.96 -11.70
CA ALA A 199 22.10 10.40 -10.72
C ALA A 199 20.65 10.82 -11.01
N TRP A 200 19.70 9.91 -10.80
CA TRP A 200 18.27 10.15 -10.99
C TRP A 200 17.44 9.92 -9.73
N TYR A 201 18.07 9.40 -8.67
CA TYR A 201 17.49 9.35 -7.33
C TYR A 201 18.30 10.29 -6.42
N HIS A 202 17.61 11.27 -5.85
CA HIS A 202 18.17 12.25 -4.92
C HIS A 202 17.25 12.33 -3.71
N TYR A 203 17.85 12.51 -2.55
CA TYR A 203 17.14 12.70 -1.30
C TYR A 203 17.79 13.86 -0.55
N ASP A 204 16.98 14.72 0.09
CA ASP A 204 17.42 15.97 0.70
C ASP A 204 17.04 16.13 2.18
N ASP A 205 16.34 15.16 2.78
CA ASP A 205 16.12 15.13 4.22
C ASP A 205 17.34 14.61 4.98
N TRP A 206 18.11 15.55 5.53
CA TRP A 206 19.33 15.30 6.31
C TRP A 206 19.14 14.47 7.59
N THR A 207 17.91 14.18 8.00
CA THR A 207 17.62 13.30 9.13
C THR A 207 17.56 11.83 8.74
N CYS A 208 17.43 11.54 7.43
CA CYS A 208 17.33 10.22 6.86
C CYS A 208 18.71 9.55 6.73
N ASP A 209 18.81 8.30 7.19
CA ASP A 209 19.99 7.46 7.02
C ASP A 209 19.87 6.57 5.76
N TYR A 210 20.80 5.64 5.59
CA TYR A 210 20.80 4.75 4.43
C TYR A 210 19.53 3.92 4.33
N GLU A 211 19.01 3.39 5.44
CA GLU A 211 17.84 2.52 5.41
C GLU A 211 16.59 3.30 5.06
N CYS A 212 16.46 4.50 5.61
CA CYS A 212 15.41 5.44 5.25
C CYS A 212 15.49 5.81 3.75
N MET A 213 16.66 6.11 3.20
CA MET A 213 16.79 6.36 1.74
C MET A 213 16.48 5.10 0.91
N ALA A 214 16.73 3.90 1.46
CA ALA A 214 16.51 2.64 0.75
C ALA A 214 15.04 2.25 0.68
N ILE A 215 14.22 2.59 1.69
CA ILE A 215 12.78 2.31 1.65
C ILE A 215 12.04 3.29 0.73
N GLU A 216 12.57 4.51 0.58
CA GLU A 216 12.10 5.60 -0.27
C GLU A 216 12.42 5.42 -1.77
N TYR A 217 13.28 4.46 -2.13
CA TYR A 217 13.73 4.19 -3.50
C TYR A 217 12.93 3.06 -4.17
#